data_AF-V6HMT3-F1
#
_entry.id   AF-V6HMT3-F1
#
_cell.length_a   1.000
_cell.length_b   1.000
_cell.length_c   1.000
_cell.angle_alpha   90.00
_cell.angle_beta   90.00
_cell.angle_gamma   90.00
#
_symmetry.space_group_name_H-M   'P 1'
#
loop_
_entity.id
_entity.type
_entity.pdbx_description
1 polymer ?
#
loop_
_entity_poly.entity_id
_entity_poly.type
_entity_poly.pdbx_seq_one_letter_code
_entity_poly.pdbx_strand_id
1 'polypeptide(L)'
;MFCPQSSVFCLLLLSSVYCGPPKDIREEEMRSRFFSLLSQQAGIEGNGNSESGRYYVGGQVNGLSLSSVLLLQNNNVDVLQININGVFRFPATYPNQNPYSVNVLSQPIGKNCVVPNGVGSISGRDVLDILVNCSNFP
;
A
#
# COMPACT_ATOMS: atom_id res chain seq x y z
N MET A 1 -24.57 -8.70 40.72
CA MET A 1 -24.20 -7.36 41.24
C MET A 1 -23.37 -7.59 42.49
N PHE A 2 -22.32 -6.80 42.66
CA PHE A 2 -21.33 -6.89 43.74
C PHE A 2 -20.19 -7.90 43.54
N CYS A 3 -19.04 -7.31 43.23
CA CYS A 3 -17.71 -7.81 43.49
C CYS A 3 -17.65 -8.31 44.94
N PRO A 4 -17.29 -9.58 45.23
CA PRO A 4 -16.91 -9.97 46.57
C PRO A 4 -15.50 -9.43 46.81
N GLN A 5 -15.46 -8.14 47.17
CA GLN A 5 -14.29 -7.55 47.77
C GLN A 5 -14.31 -7.90 49.26
N SER A 6 -13.61 -8.97 49.61
CA SER A 6 -12.95 -9.13 50.89
C SER A 6 -11.85 -10.16 50.67
N SER A 7 -10.58 -9.89 50.87
CA SER A 7 -10.01 -8.99 51.85
C SER A 7 -8.60 -8.64 51.42
N VAL A 8 -8.12 -7.49 51.91
CA VAL A 8 -6.73 -7.02 51.83
C VAL A 8 -6.37 -6.54 50.42
N PHE A 9 -6.99 -5.45 49.94
CA PHE A 9 -6.39 -4.12 50.12
C PHE A 9 -4.97 -4.24 50.71
N CYS A 10 -3.97 -4.19 49.84
CA CYS A 10 -3.35 -2.91 49.55
C CYS A 10 -2.14 -2.75 50.44
N LEU A 11 -1.15 -2.06 49.89
CA LEU A 11 0.07 -1.69 50.58
C LEU A 11 0.89 -2.96 50.80
N LEU A 12 1.88 -3.23 49.98
CA LEU A 12 3.05 -2.37 49.94
C LEU A 12 3.92 -2.88 48.80
N LEU A 13 4.42 -1.92 48.02
CA LEU A 13 5.84 -1.86 47.62
C LEU A 13 6.36 -3.10 46.88
N LEU A 14 6.64 -2.94 45.59
CA LEU A 14 8.02 -2.74 45.16
C LEU A 14 8.98 -3.76 45.78
N SER A 15 9.58 -4.53 44.87
CA SER A 15 10.78 -5.36 45.07
C SER A 15 10.57 -6.62 45.89
N SER A 16 10.87 -7.75 45.23
CA SER A 16 11.48 -8.93 45.85
C SER A 16 10.51 -9.67 46.79
N VAL A 17 10.01 -10.85 46.48
CA VAL A 17 10.78 -12.08 46.43
C VAL A 17 9.81 -13.14 45.90
N TYR A 18 10.01 -13.60 44.67
CA TYR A 18 9.66 -14.97 44.33
C TYR A 18 10.94 -15.63 43.84
N CYS A 19 11.55 -16.37 44.76
CA CYS A 19 12.68 -17.25 44.50
C CYS A 19 12.13 -18.62 44.08
N GLY A 20 12.56 -19.11 42.91
CA GLY A 20 12.44 -20.51 42.47
C GLY A 20 12.57 -20.72 40.94
N PRO A 21 13.71 -21.22 40.41
CA PRO A 21 13.91 -21.58 38.99
C PRO A 21 13.91 -23.13 38.78
N PRO A 22 14.05 -23.68 37.55
CA PRO A 22 13.69 -23.21 36.21
C PRO A 22 12.94 -24.28 35.36
N LYS A 23 11.96 -23.90 34.51
CA LYS A 23 11.67 -24.67 33.28
C LYS A 23 10.88 -23.88 32.23
N ASP A 24 11.56 -23.75 31.08
CA ASP A 24 11.19 -23.25 29.74
C ASP A 24 10.90 -21.75 29.53
N ILE A 25 11.94 -21.06 29.02
CA ILE A 25 11.97 -19.68 28.57
C ILE A 25 11.51 -19.62 27.11
N ARG A 26 10.34 -20.18 26.78
CA ARG A 26 9.82 -20.21 25.38
C ARG A 26 8.38 -19.73 25.18
N GLU A 27 7.62 -19.47 26.25
CA GLU A 27 6.19 -19.12 26.15
C GLU A 27 5.90 -17.60 26.17
N GLU A 28 6.76 -16.77 26.79
CA GLU A 28 6.50 -15.33 26.94
C GLU A 28 6.73 -14.50 25.65
N GLU A 29 7.63 -14.92 24.75
CA GLU A 29 7.88 -14.18 23.50
C GLU A 29 6.74 -14.39 22.47
N MET A 30 6.13 -15.58 22.48
CA MET A 30 4.98 -15.88 21.63
C MET A 30 3.74 -15.11 22.09
N ARG A 31 3.59 -14.84 23.39
CA ARG A 31 2.49 -14.08 23.97
C ARG A 31 2.51 -12.60 23.55
N SER A 32 3.69 -12.00 23.44
CA SER A 32 3.84 -10.61 22.94
C SER A 32 3.56 -10.50 21.43
N ARG A 33 3.95 -11.52 20.65
CA ARG A 33 3.63 -11.60 19.21
C ARG A 33 2.13 -11.88 18.97
N PHE A 34 1.50 -12.72 19.80
CA PHE A 34 0.07 -13.03 19.72
C PHE A 34 -0.81 -11.86 20.18
N PHE A 35 -0.43 -11.14 21.25
CA PHE A 35 -1.19 -9.98 21.73
C PHE A 35 -1.18 -8.80 20.75
N SER A 36 -0.08 -8.60 20.01
CA SER A 36 -0.02 -7.58 18.96
C SER A 36 -0.88 -7.95 17.72
N LEU A 37 -1.19 -9.24 17.53
CA LEU A 37 -2.11 -9.70 16.48
C LEU A 37 -3.60 -9.55 16.88
N LEU A 38 -3.94 -9.54 18.17
CA LEU A 38 -5.34 -9.44 18.64
C LEU A 38 -5.83 -8.00 18.88
N SER A 39 -4.96 -6.98 18.89
CA SER A 39 -5.38 -5.57 18.98
C SER A 39 -5.72 -4.94 17.62
N GLN A 40 -5.59 -5.67 16.52
CA GLN A 40 -6.06 -5.24 15.20
C GLN A 40 -7.44 -5.83 14.88
N GLN A 41 -8.42 -5.68 15.78
CA GLN A 41 -9.81 -5.65 15.33
C GLN A 41 -10.35 -4.25 15.60
N ALA A 42 -10.24 -3.45 14.54
CA ALA A 42 -10.97 -2.23 14.31
C ALA A 42 -12.43 -2.37 14.74
N GLY A 43 -12.97 -1.34 15.39
CA GLY A 43 -14.41 -1.15 15.40
C GLY A 43 -14.89 -0.86 13.98
N ILE A 44 -15.88 -1.60 13.49
CA ILE A 44 -16.78 -1.16 12.42
C ILE A 44 -18.18 -1.74 12.69
N GLU A 45 -18.97 -1.02 13.49
CA GLU A 45 -20.41 -0.94 13.26
C GLU A 45 -20.63 0.26 12.33
N GLY A 46 -20.61 -0.03 11.04
CA GLY A 46 -20.79 0.97 9.99
C GLY A 46 -21.04 0.23 8.69
N ASN A 47 -22.28 0.26 8.23
CA ASN A 47 -22.62 -0.09 6.86
C ASN A 47 -21.83 0.83 5.92
N GLY A 48 -20.69 0.33 5.44
CA GLY A 48 -19.81 1.00 4.50
C GLY A 48 -18.99 -0.08 3.81
N ASN A 49 -19.21 -0.24 2.51
CA ASN A 49 -18.38 -1.03 1.62
C ASN A 49 -16.96 -0.41 1.59
N SER A 50 -16.18 -0.63 2.64
CA SER A 50 -14.82 -0.12 2.77
C SER A 50 -13.90 -1.14 2.13
N GLU A 51 -13.81 -1.02 0.81
CA GLU A 51 -12.89 -1.69 -0.09
C GLU A 51 -11.43 -1.42 0.31
N SER A 52 -10.94 -2.04 1.38
CA SER A 52 -9.53 -2.05 1.75
C SER A 52 -8.77 -3.00 0.82
N GLY A 53 -8.75 -2.68 -0.47
CA GLY A 53 -7.95 -3.35 -1.49
C GLY A 53 -6.69 -2.55 -1.84
N ARG A 54 -5.67 -3.25 -2.34
CA ARG A 54 -4.56 -2.61 -3.05
C ARG A 54 -4.74 -2.87 -4.54
N TYR A 55 -4.62 -1.81 -5.32
CA TYR A 55 -4.94 -1.83 -6.73
C TYR A 55 -3.75 -1.40 -7.57
N TYR A 56 -3.71 -1.90 -8.78
CA TYR A 56 -2.70 -1.55 -9.77
C TYR A 56 -3.09 -0.29 -10.53
N VAL A 57 -2.07 0.43 -10.99
CA VAL A 57 -2.20 1.55 -11.92
C VAL A 57 -1.49 1.15 -13.21
N GLY A 58 -2.12 1.38 -14.34
CA GLY A 58 -1.67 0.92 -15.65
C GLY A 58 -2.53 1.50 -16.77
N GLY A 59 -2.22 1.09 -17.99
CA GLY A 59 -2.79 1.72 -19.16
C GLY A 59 -2.28 1.14 -20.47
N GLN A 60 -2.45 1.90 -21.55
CA GLN A 60 -1.97 1.55 -22.88
C GLN A 60 -1.09 2.65 -23.46
N VAL A 61 0.03 2.26 -24.06
CA VAL A 61 0.92 3.14 -24.84
C VAL A 61 0.73 2.90 -26.33
N ASN A 62 0.53 3.99 -27.07
CA ASN A 62 0.37 3.99 -28.52
C ASN A 62 1.36 4.98 -29.18
N GLY A 63 1.86 4.63 -30.36
CA GLY A 63 2.68 5.52 -31.20
C GLY A 63 4.17 5.62 -30.84
N LEU A 64 4.67 4.78 -29.92
CA LEU A 64 6.08 4.62 -29.61
C LEU A 64 6.82 3.95 -30.78
N SER A 65 8.00 4.45 -31.16
CA SER A 65 8.81 3.80 -32.20
C SER A 65 9.48 2.54 -31.69
N LEU A 66 9.70 1.59 -32.59
CA LEU A 66 10.61 0.47 -32.34
C LEU A 66 11.99 1.06 -32.02
N SER A 67 12.56 0.70 -30.87
CA SER A 67 13.83 1.22 -30.33
C SER A 67 13.78 2.54 -29.55
N SER A 68 12.61 3.14 -29.34
CA SER A 68 12.46 4.29 -28.42
C SER A 68 12.21 3.84 -26.98
N VAL A 69 12.72 4.60 -26.01
CA VAL A 69 12.48 4.36 -24.58
C VAL A 69 11.68 5.52 -24.00
N LEU A 70 10.53 5.20 -23.41
CA LEU A 70 9.69 6.11 -22.65
C LEU A 70 9.83 5.79 -21.16
N LEU A 71 10.03 6.81 -20.32
CA LEU A 71 9.95 6.65 -18.87
C LEU A 71 8.67 7.31 -18.36
N LEU A 72 7.81 6.51 -17.74
CA LEU A 72 6.64 6.98 -17.01
C LEU A 72 6.94 6.95 -15.52
N GLN A 73 6.32 7.88 -14.79
CA GLN A 73 6.41 7.93 -13.35
C GLN A 73 5.03 8.13 -12.75
N ASN A 74 4.71 7.36 -11.71
CA ASN A 74 3.50 7.53 -10.92
C ASN A 74 3.84 8.14 -9.55
N ASN A 75 3.10 9.18 -9.16
CA ASN A 75 3.19 9.83 -7.84
C ASN A 75 4.61 10.27 -7.43
N ASN A 76 5.47 10.58 -8.42
CA ASN A 76 6.88 10.93 -8.20
C ASN A 76 7.74 9.84 -7.52
N VAL A 77 7.25 8.60 -7.43
CA VAL A 77 7.92 7.51 -6.69
C VAL A 77 8.18 6.32 -7.61
N ASP A 78 7.15 5.80 -8.25
CA ASP A 78 7.23 4.56 -9.02
C ASP A 78 7.55 4.87 -10.48
N VAL A 79 8.66 4.34 -11.00
CA VAL A 79 9.14 4.62 -12.36
C VAL A 79 9.05 3.35 -13.18
N LEU A 80 8.46 3.46 -14.37
CA LEU A 80 8.30 2.37 -15.31
C LEU A 80 8.94 2.73 -16.65
N GLN A 81 9.83 1.86 -17.11
CA GLN A 81 10.41 1.94 -18.45
C GLN A 81 9.56 1.18 -19.46
N ILE A 82 9.24 1.82 -20.59
CA ILE A 82 8.44 1.26 -21.68
C ILE A 82 9.23 1.40 -22.99
N ASN A 83 9.38 0.30 -23.70
CA ASN A 83 10.13 0.21 -24.96
C ASN A 83 9.30 -0.38 -26.12
N ILE A 84 8.05 -0.74 -25.86
CA ILE A 84 7.12 -1.30 -26.83
C ILE A 84 5.72 -0.72 -26.62
N ASN A 85 4.96 -0.56 -27.69
CA ASN A 85 3.54 -0.24 -27.61
C ASN A 85 2.76 -1.39 -26.96
N GLY A 86 1.69 -1.07 -26.26
CA GLY A 86 0.82 -2.05 -25.64
C GLY A 86 0.41 -1.69 -24.23
N VAL A 87 -0.11 -2.69 -23.52
CA VAL A 87 -0.57 -2.54 -22.14
C VAL A 87 0.64 -2.47 -21.20
N PHE A 88 0.62 -1.51 -20.29
CA PHE A 88 1.62 -1.35 -19.25
C PHE A 88 0.95 -1.34 -17.87
N ARG A 89 1.71 -1.69 -16.83
CA ARG A 89 1.26 -1.66 -15.45
C ARG A 89 2.44 -1.34 -14.54
N PHE A 90 2.23 -0.43 -13.61
CA PHE A 90 3.21 -0.14 -12.56
C PHE A 90 3.36 -1.34 -11.63
N PRO A 91 4.58 -1.67 -11.17
CA PRO A 91 4.82 -2.81 -10.31
C PRO A 91 4.27 -2.59 -8.90
N ALA A 92 4.23 -1.36 -8.40
CA ALA A 92 3.65 -1.06 -7.10
C ALA A 92 2.12 -1.10 -7.14
N THR A 93 1.54 -1.51 -6.02
CA THR A 93 0.11 -1.40 -5.76
C THR A 93 -0.16 -0.27 -4.78
N TYR A 94 -1.35 0.32 -4.85
CA TYR A 94 -1.72 1.49 -4.06
C TYR A 94 -3.06 1.22 -3.35
N PRO A 95 -3.25 1.73 -2.12
CA PRO A 95 -4.51 1.52 -1.40
C PRO A 95 -5.68 2.20 -2.11
N ASN A 96 -6.91 1.74 -1.81
CA ASN A 96 -8.11 2.41 -2.30
C ASN A 96 -8.14 3.90 -1.91
N GLN A 97 -8.82 4.71 -2.72
CA GLN A 97 -8.94 6.17 -2.57
C GLN A 97 -7.62 6.94 -2.67
N ASN A 98 -6.48 6.26 -2.83
CA ASN A 98 -5.20 6.92 -3.02
C ASN A 98 -5.17 7.61 -4.40
N PRO A 99 -4.68 8.86 -4.47
CA PRO A 99 -4.48 9.51 -5.74
C PRO A 99 -3.36 8.83 -6.53
N TYR A 100 -3.44 8.92 -7.85
CA TYR A 100 -2.37 8.59 -8.77
C TYR A 100 -2.13 9.77 -9.71
N SER A 101 -0.88 9.94 -10.11
CA SER A 101 -0.44 10.97 -11.06
C SER A 101 0.65 10.38 -11.92
N VAL A 102 0.26 9.92 -13.10
CA VAL A 102 1.13 9.34 -14.12
C VAL A 102 1.60 10.45 -15.06
N ASN A 103 2.90 10.67 -15.04
CA ASN A 103 3.56 11.72 -15.81
C ASN A 103 4.67 11.10 -16.67
N VAL A 104 4.98 11.74 -17.79
CA VAL A 104 6.17 11.38 -18.58
C VAL A 104 7.39 11.95 -17.87
N LEU A 105 8.24 11.07 -17.34
CA LEU A 105 9.49 11.44 -16.70
C LEU A 105 10.57 11.78 -17.74
N SER A 106 10.62 11.01 -18.83
CA SER A 106 11.56 11.24 -19.92
C SER A 106 10.91 10.92 -21.27
N GLN A 107 10.98 11.88 -22.19
CA GLN A 107 10.46 11.72 -23.55
C GLN A 107 11.38 10.81 -24.38
N PRO A 108 10.82 9.98 -25.26
CA PRO A 108 11.62 9.22 -26.19
C PRO A 108 12.26 10.12 -27.26
N ILE A 109 13.43 9.73 -27.76
CA ILE A 109 14.11 10.49 -28.83
C ILE A 109 13.24 10.53 -30.08
N GLY A 110 13.01 11.75 -30.61
CA GLY A 110 12.23 11.99 -31.84
C GLY A 110 10.71 11.86 -31.67
N LYS A 111 10.22 11.76 -30.44
CA LYS A 111 8.79 11.59 -30.12
C LYS A 111 8.36 12.56 -29.02
N ASN A 112 7.06 12.85 -29.00
CA ASN A 112 6.40 13.54 -27.89
C ASN A 112 5.22 12.70 -27.41
N CYS A 113 5.28 12.23 -26.18
CA CYS A 113 4.26 11.44 -25.52
C CYS A 113 3.46 12.30 -24.54
N VAL A 114 2.13 12.17 -24.57
CA VAL A 114 1.20 12.86 -23.68
C VAL A 114 0.30 11.87 -22.96
N VAL A 115 -0.07 12.20 -21.72
CA VAL A 115 -0.92 11.37 -20.84
C VAL A 115 -2.17 12.17 -20.45
N PRO A 116 -3.23 12.19 -21.28
CA PRO A 116 -4.42 13.02 -21.02
C PRO A 116 -5.16 12.63 -19.72
N ASN A 117 -5.20 11.34 -19.38
CA ASN A 117 -5.92 10.82 -18.20
C ASN A 117 -4.95 10.25 -17.16
N GLY A 118 -3.82 10.93 -16.95
CA GLY A 118 -2.77 10.47 -16.04
C GLY A 118 -3.07 10.68 -14.56
N VAL A 119 -4.09 11.49 -14.22
CA VAL A 119 -4.38 11.88 -12.83
C VAL A 119 -5.76 11.41 -12.43
N GLY A 120 -5.88 10.88 -11.21
CA GLY A 120 -7.16 10.45 -10.65
C GLY A 120 -7.00 9.82 -9.27
N SER A 121 -8.04 9.12 -8.82
CA SER A 121 -8.03 8.36 -7.56
C SER A 121 -8.56 6.96 -7.78
N ILE A 122 -7.97 6.01 -7.05
CA ILE A 122 -8.39 4.60 -7.10
C ILE A 122 -9.76 4.45 -6.45
N SER A 123 -10.66 3.72 -7.10
CA SER A 123 -12.06 3.55 -6.67
C SER A 123 -12.47 2.08 -6.75
N GLY A 124 -11.92 1.27 -5.85
CA GLY A 124 -12.35 -0.13 -5.65
C GLY A 124 -11.88 -1.14 -6.68
N ARG A 125 -11.10 -0.71 -7.69
CA ARG A 125 -10.58 -1.56 -8.77
C ARG A 125 -9.25 -1.04 -9.31
N ASP A 126 -8.58 -1.90 -10.07
CA ASP A 126 -7.38 -1.54 -10.82
C ASP A 126 -7.70 -0.44 -11.85
N VAL A 127 -6.82 0.56 -11.90
CA VAL A 127 -6.85 1.64 -12.88
C VAL A 127 -6.02 1.16 -14.08
N LEU A 128 -6.68 0.75 -15.16
CA LEU A 128 -6.03 0.20 -16.37
C LEU A 128 -6.38 0.99 -17.65
N ASP A 129 -7.01 2.14 -17.49
CA ASP A 129 -7.58 2.99 -18.55
C ASP A 129 -6.72 4.23 -18.85
N ILE A 130 -5.49 4.29 -18.33
CA ILE A 130 -4.56 5.39 -18.63
C ILE A 130 -4.11 5.28 -20.08
N LEU A 131 -4.31 6.34 -20.85
CA LEU A 131 -3.89 6.41 -22.24
C LEU A 131 -2.60 7.22 -22.34
N VAL A 132 -1.62 6.67 -23.05
CA VAL A 132 -0.36 7.36 -23.38
C VAL A 132 -0.22 7.40 -24.89
N ASN A 133 -0.30 8.60 -25.46
CA ASN A 133 -0.25 8.81 -26.90
C ASN A 133 1.08 9.49 -27.26
N CYS A 134 1.89 8.82 -28.05
CA CYS A 134 3.14 9.33 -28.58
C CYS A 134 2.99 9.69 -30.06
N SER A 135 3.39 10.89 -30.43
CA SER A 135 3.48 11.34 -31.83
C SER A 135 4.92 11.66 -32.20
N ASN A 136 5.22 11.68 -33.50
CA ASN A 136 6.49 12.22 -33.98
C ASN A 136 6.57 13.71 -33.61
N PHE A 137 7.77 14.15 -33.27
CA PHE A 137 8.05 15.59 -33.23
C PHE A 137 8.02 16.11 -34.69
N PRO A 138 7.24 17.16 -34.99
CA PRO A 138 7.22 17.76 -36.33
C PRO A 138 8.53 18.46 -36.69
#